data_AF-A0A3D2LEW5-F1
#
_entry.id   AF-A0A3D2LEW5-F1
#
_cell.length_a   1.000
_cell.length_b   1.000
_cell.length_c   1.000
_cell.angle_alpha   90.00
_cell.angle_beta   90.00
_cell.angle_gamma   90.00
#
_symmetry.space_group_name_H-M   'P 1'
#
loop_
_entity.id
_entity.type
_entity.pdbx_description
1 polymer ?
#
loop_
_entity_poly.entity_id
_entity_poly.type
_entity_poly.pdbx_seq_one_letter_code
_entity_poly.pdbx_strand_id
1 'polypeptide(L)'
;MQRMSKTLTVLGIETSCDETAAAVLRLTDGRAELVSDVIRTQLEEHAPYLGVVPEIAARAHAELADLTVKAAMHEAGISYSAL
;
A
#
# COMPACT_ATOMS: atom_id res chain seq x y z
N MET A 1 -29.28 7.61 -22.95
CA MET A 1 -28.65 6.52 -22.16
C MET A 1 -27.57 7.13 -21.29
N GLN A 2 -27.82 7.28 -19.99
CA GLN A 2 -26.81 7.74 -19.03
C GLN A 2 -25.84 6.59 -18.78
N ARG A 3 -24.57 6.73 -19.17
CA ARG A 3 -23.53 5.79 -18.71
C ARG A 3 -23.42 5.99 -17.20
N MET A 4 -23.74 4.96 -16.41
CA MET A 4 -23.39 4.99 -14.99
C MET A 4 -21.86 5.05 -14.90
N SER A 5 -21.36 6.05 -14.18
CA SER A 5 -19.94 6.18 -13.87
C SER A 5 -19.50 4.91 -13.15
N LYS A 6 -18.50 4.21 -13.71
CA LYS A 6 -17.97 3.01 -13.07
C LYS A 6 -16.92 3.46 -12.06
N THR A 7 -17.25 3.32 -10.77
CA THR A 7 -16.31 3.53 -9.67
C THR A 7 -15.74 2.18 -9.23
N LEU A 8 -14.42 2.07 -9.11
CA LEU A 8 -13.71 0.92 -8.56
C LEU A 8 -12.80 1.41 -7.43
N THR A 9 -12.82 0.73 -6.29
CA THR A 9 -11.82 0.95 -5.23
C THR A 9 -10.71 -0.09 -5.42
N VAL A 10 -9.46 0.33 -5.31
CA VAL A 10 -8.29 -0.55 -5.49
C VAL A 10 -7.37 -0.41 -4.29
N LEU A 11 -6.95 -1.54 -3.71
CA LEU A 11 -5.87 -1.60 -2.73
C LEU A 11 -4.58 -2.01 -3.45
N GLY A 12 -3.60 -1.11 -3.48
CA GLY A 12 -2.23 -1.40 -3.91
C GLY A 12 -1.36 -1.83 -2.74
N ILE A 13 -0.46 -2.78 -2.97
CA ILE A 13 0.54 -3.25 -2.01
C ILE A 13 1.87 -3.25 -2.74
N GLU A 14 2.91 -2.66 -2.14
CA GLU A 14 4.24 -2.57 -2.71
C GLU A 14 5.28 -3.08 -1.71
N THR A 15 6.05 -4.09 -2.15
CA THR A 15 7.07 -4.81 -1.35
C THR A 15 8.23 -5.28 -2.24
N SER A 16 8.67 -4.47 -3.20
CA SER A 16 9.67 -4.88 -4.19
C SER A 16 11.12 -4.72 -3.71
N CYS A 17 11.40 -3.75 -2.83
CA CYS A 17 12.75 -3.43 -2.36
C CYS A 17 12.83 -3.38 -0.84
N ASP A 18 12.90 -2.19 -0.23
CA ASP A 18 13.11 -1.98 1.21
C ASP A 18 12.02 -1.12 1.87
N GLU A 19 10.90 -0.90 1.18
CA GLU A 19 9.69 -0.34 1.76
C GLU A 19 8.53 -1.33 1.75
N THR A 20 7.75 -1.32 2.83
CA THR A 20 6.42 -1.94 2.85
C THR A 20 5.39 -0.83 2.75
N ALA A 21 4.63 -0.81 1.66
CA ALA A 21 3.65 0.23 1.43
C ALA A 21 2.29 -0.33 1.01
N ALA A 22 1.23 0.40 1.36
CA ALA A 22 -0.12 0.13 0.90
C ALA A 22 -0.85 1.43 0.58
N ALA A 23 -1.67 1.43 -0.46
CA ALA A 23 -2.42 2.60 -0.88
C ALA A 23 -3.84 2.23 -1.33
N VAL A 24 -4.81 3.09 -1.04
CA VAL A 24 -6.19 2.96 -1.53
C VAL A 24 -6.41 3.98 -2.63
N LEU A 25 -6.84 3.51 -3.79
CA LEU A 25 -7.16 4.33 -4.97
C LEU A 25 -8.66 4.23 -5.28
N ARG A 26 -9.25 5.34 -5.72
CA ARG A 26 -10.60 5.37 -6.29
C ARG A 26 -10.51 5.66 -7.79
N LEU A 27 -10.90 4.68 -8.59
CA LEU A 27 -10.93 4.78 -10.05
C LEU A 27 -12.34 5.15 -10.50
N THR A 28 -12.51 6.35 -11.05
CA THR A 28 -13.80 6.84 -11.56
C THR A 28 -13.61 7.25 -13.01
N ASP A 29 -14.31 6.57 -13.92
CA ASP A 29 -14.26 6.86 -15.37
C ASP A 29 -12.83 6.95 -15.95
N GLY A 30 -11.96 6.05 -15.47
CA GLY A 30 -10.56 5.95 -15.90
C GLY A 30 -9.60 6.94 -15.22
N ARG A 31 -10.07 7.76 -14.28
CA ARG A 31 -9.22 8.63 -13.45
C ARG A 31 -8.99 7.97 -12.10
N ALA A 32 -7.75 7.90 -11.66
CA ALA A 32 -7.39 7.41 -10.33
C ALA A 32 -7.22 8.60 -9.37
N GLU A 33 -7.82 8.49 -8.20
CA GLU A 33 -7.66 9.38 -7.06
C GLU A 33 -7.00 8.61 -5.91
N LEU A 34 -5.97 9.19 -5.30
CA LEU A 34 -5.36 8.64 -4.08
C LEU A 34 -6.23 8.99 -2.88
N VAL A 35 -6.73 7.96 -2.20
CA VAL A 35 -7.56 8.10 -1.00
C VAL A 35 -6.70 8.05 0.26
N SER A 36 -5.71 7.16 0.28
CA SER A 36 -4.73 7.04 1.38
C SER A 36 -3.49 6.30 0.90
N ASP A 37 -2.35 6.55 1.56
CA ASP A 37 -1.12 5.79 1.41
C ASP A 37 -0.35 5.72 2.73
N VAL A 38 0.23 4.55 3.00
CA VAL A 38 1.09 4.32 4.16
C VAL A 38 2.36 3.66 3.67
N ILE A 39 3.51 4.21 4.08
CA ILE A 39 4.84 3.72 3.71
C ILE A 39 5.65 3.47 4.99
N ARG A 40 6.26 2.29 5.09
CA ARG A 40 7.22 1.91 6.13
C ARG A 40 8.57 1.64 5.46
N THR A 41 9.56 2.49 5.69
CA THR A 41 10.94 2.33 5.19
C THR A 41 11.77 1.46 6.15
N GLN A 42 12.74 0.73 5.60
CA GLN A 42 13.69 -0.12 6.34
C GLN A 42 15.12 0.44 6.30
N LEU A 43 15.28 1.75 6.06
CA LEU A 43 16.59 2.36 5.85
C LEU A 43 17.56 2.12 7.01
N GLU A 44 17.08 2.14 8.25
CA GLU A 44 17.90 1.96 9.46
C GLU A 44 18.40 0.52 9.60
N GLU A 45 17.57 -0.44 9.22
CA GLU A 45 17.88 -1.87 9.26
C GLU A 45 18.96 -2.24 8.22
N HIS A 46 18.97 -1.56 7.07
CA HIS A 46 19.95 -1.77 6.01
C HIS A 46 21.22 -0.93 6.16
N ALA A 47 21.19 0.16 6.94
CA ALA A 47 22.30 1.10 7.08
C ALA A 47 23.65 0.46 7.47
N PRO A 48 23.73 -0.53 8.39
CA PRO A 48 24.99 -1.20 8.74
C PRO A 48 25.65 -1.97 7.58
N TYR A 49 24.87 -2.32 6.56
CA TYR A 49 25.30 -3.15 5.43
C TYR A 49 25.63 -2.34 4.18
N LEU A 50 25.42 -1.01 4.22
CA LEU A 50 25.67 -0.08 3.11
C LEU A 50 24.93 -0.47 1.81
N GLY A 51 23.77 -1.12 1.95
CA GLY A 51 22.94 -1.58 0.85
C GLY A 51 21.80 -2.47 1.35
N VAL A 52 20.82 -2.73 0.49
CA VAL A 52 19.66 -3.56 0.83
C VAL A 52 20.09 -5.01 1.00
N VAL A 53 19.76 -5.59 2.15
CA VAL A 53 19.95 -7.02 2.43
C VAL A 53 18.63 -7.75 2.16
N PRO A 54 18.54 -8.62 1.13
CA PRO A 54 17.27 -9.22 0.73
C PRO A 54 16.51 -9.95 1.83
N GLU A 55 17.20 -10.67 2.72
CA GLU A 55 16.58 -11.38 3.83
C GLU A 55 15.97 -10.44 4.88
N ILE A 56 16.64 -9.31 5.18
CA ILE A 56 16.11 -8.31 6.11
C ILE A 56 14.84 -7.69 5.51
N ALA A 57 14.88 -7.37 4.22
CA ALA A 57 13.74 -6.80 3.52
C ALA A 57 12.54 -7.75 3.48
N ALA A 58 12.77 -9.00 3.07
CA ALA A 58 11.73 -10.02 3.02
C ALA A 58 11.07 -10.25 4.38
N ARG A 59 11.86 -10.28 5.45
CA ARG A 59 11.33 -10.43 6.82
C ARG A 59 10.51 -9.24 7.26
N ALA A 60 11.02 -8.02 7.05
CA ALA A 60 10.29 -6.81 7.38
C ALA A 60 8.96 -6.70 6.60
N HIS A 61 8.93 -7.08 5.31
CA HIS A 61 7.67 -7.16 4.56
C HIS A 61 6.67 -8.13 5.20
N ALA A 62 7.13 -9.33 5.59
CA ALA A 62 6.27 -10.33 6.22
C ALA A 62 5.71 -9.87 7.58
N GLU A 63 6.48 -9.08 8.33
CA GLU A 63 6.08 -8.54 9.64
C GLU A 63 5.18 -7.30 9.54
N LEU A 64 5.28 -6.51 8.47
CA LEU A 64 4.63 -5.20 8.35
C LEU A 64 3.48 -5.15 7.35
N ALA A 65 3.33 -6.12 6.45
CA ALA A 65 2.37 -6.05 5.35
C ALA A 65 0.92 -5.89 5.83
N ASP A 66 0.48 -6.71 6.78
CA ASP A 66 -0.89 -6.67 7.31
C ASP A 66 -1.16 -5.37 8.09
N LEU A 67 -0.19 -4.93 8.89
CA LEU A 67 -0.25 -3.67 9.64
C LEU A 67 -0.33 -2.46 8.71
N THR A 68 0.44 -2.47 7.62
CA THR A 68 0.48 -1.39 6.63
C THR A 68 -0.82 -1.32 5.85
N VAL A 69 -1.35 -2.47 5.40
CA VAL A 69 -2.67 -2.55 4.76
C VAL A 69 -3.77 -2.08 5.70
N LYS A 70 -3.75 -2.52 6.97
CA LYS A 70 -4.75 -2.11 7.96
C LYS A 70 -4.72 -0.60 8.21
N ALA A 71 -3.54 0.00 8.29
CA ALA A 71 -3.37 1.44 8.45
C ALA A 71 -3.94 2.19 7.24
N ALA A 72 -3.59 1.77 6.01
CA ALA A 72 -4.11 2.40 4.79
C ALA A 72 -5.64 2.31 4.70
N MET A 73 -6.24 1.14 4.98
CA MET A 73 -7.70 0.97 4.99
C MET A 73 -8.38 1.84 6.06
N HIS A 74 -7.76 1.97 7.23
CA HIS A 74 -8.24 2.84 8.30
C HIS A 74 -8.18 4.32 7.91
N GLU A 75 -7.06 4.78 7.34
CA GLU A 75 -6.90 6.16 6.85
C GLU A 75 -7.87 6.49 5.70
N ALA A 76 -8.13 5.53 4.81
CA ALA A 76 -9.14 5.67 3.77
C ALA A 76 -10.58 5.73 4.31
N GLY A 77 -10.82 5.34 5.57
CA GLY A 77 -12.13 5.37 6.21
C GLY A 77 -13.14 4.39 5.59
N ILE A 78 -12.68 3.28 5.02
CA ILE A 78 -13.54 2.28 4.35
C ILE A 78 -13.29 0.86 4.89
N SER A 79 -14.32 0.01 4.79
CA SER A 79 -14.21 -1.42 5.11
C SER A 79 -13.60 -2.22 3.95
N TYR A 80 -13.05 -3.39 4.25
CA TYR A 80 -12.57 -4.33 3.21
C TYR A 80 -13.66 -4.79 2.23
N SER A 81 -14.93 -4.74 2.62
CA SER A 81 -16.06 -5.06 1.73
C SER A 81 -16.31 -3.98 0.66
N ALA A 82 -15.61 -2.85 0.71
CA ALA A 82 -15.70 -1.77 -0.26
C ALA A 82 -14.59 -1.81 -1.34
N LEU A 83 -13.70 -2.81 -1.26
CA LEU A 83 -12.75 -3.20 -2.31
C LEU A 83 -13.47 -4.10 -3.33
#